data_AF-W7TBH0-F1
#
_entry.id   AF-W7TBH0-F1
#
_cell.length_a   1.000
_cell.length_b   1.000
_cell.length_c   1.000
_cell.angle_alpha   90.00
_cell.angle_beta   90.00
_cell.angle_gamma   90.00
#
_symmetry.space_group_name_H-M   'P 1'
#
loop_
_entity.id
_entity.type
_entity.pdbx_description
1 polymer ?
#
loop_
_entity_poly.entity_id
_entity_poly.type
_entity_poly.pdbx_seq_one_letter_code
_entity_poly.pdbx_strand_id
1 'polypeptide(L)'
;MLRPVTTLMMYAGAADAGSTSTRTGGLPLLPADAEWPICGDCEGPQQFLAHVPLPDGPALAVFMCANDPGMCDAWKAGSGANAVVFTGHKTPLAAPEKGVTGLDDVTAITLRPTDIAYDYPLPGEDVLGQFGGEPMWIQDPETPDCPECGTVMGFVLQLEPHSSINFGAGAGYVFCCRPCERGEFLFQC
;
A
#
# COMPACT_ATOMS: atom_id res chain seq x y z
N MET A 1 -22.26 -23.58 -4.77
CA MET A 1 -21.33 -22.70 -4.04
C MET A 1 -20.68 -21.81 -5.08
N LEU A 2 -20.87 -20.48 -4.99
CA LEU A 2 -20.10 -19.53 -5.79
C LEU A 2 -18.67 -19.59 -5.28
N ARG A 3 -17.69 -19.85 -6.15
CA ARG A 3 -16.27 -19.69 -5.78
C ARG A 3 -16.04 -18.21 -5.46
N PRO A 4 -15.33 -17.85 -4.37
CA PRO A 4 -14.93 -16.48 -4.16
C PRO A 4 -14.10 -16.03 -5.37
N VAL A 5 -14.45 -14.86 -5.92
CA VAL A 5 -13.72 -14.25 -7.03
C VAL A 5 -12.59 -13.43 -6.43
N THR A 6 -11.36 -13.84 -6.67
CA THR A 6 -10.17 -13.07 -6.33
C THR A 6 -9.97 -12.00 -7.39
N THR A 7 -9.49 -10.81 -7.02
CA THR A 7 -9.05 -9.82 -8.01
C THR A 7 -7.53 -9.68 -7.93
N LEU A 8 -6.84 -10.17 -8.95
CA LEU A 8 -5.39 -10.06 -9.05
C LEU A 8 -4.98 -8.66 -9.48
N MET A 9 -3.90 -8.16 -8.90
CA MET A 9 -3.21 -6.95 -9.33
C MET A 9 -2.14 -7.38 -10.33
N MET A 10 -2.34 -7.08 -11.61
CA MET A 10 -1.43 -7.48 -12.68
C MET A 10 -0.56 -6.32 -13.12
N TYR A 11 0.73 -6.55 -13.34
CA TYR A 11 1.64 -5.65 -14.02
C TYR A 11 1.05 -5.23 -15.37
N ALA A 12 1.04 -3.93 -15.63
CA ALA A 12 0.48 -3.35 -16.84
C ALA A 12 1.42 -2.35 -17.53
N GLY A 13 2.73 -2.45 -17.29
CA GLY A 13 3.74 -1.56 -17.86
C GLY A 13 4.06 -0.34 -16.98
N ALA A 14 4.77 0.62 -17.58
CA ALA A 14 5.07 1.88 -16.93
C ALA A 14 3.83 2.79 -16.82
N ALA A 15 3.75 3.59 -15.75
CA ALA A 15 2.72 4.60 -15.53
C ALA A 15 3.31 6.01 -15.40
N ASP A 16 2.46 7.03 -15.61
CA ASP A 16 2.78 8.41 -15.25
C ASP A 16 2.81 8.56 -13.72
N ALA A 17 3.78 9.34 -13.21
CA ALA A 17 3.99 9.55 -11.77
C ALA A 17 2.76 10.13 -11.06
N GLY A 18 1.95 10.94 -11.76
CA GLY A 18 0.73 11.57 -11.28
C GLY A 18 -0.55 10.91 -11.79
N SER A 19 -0.49 9.68 -12.30
CA SER A 19 -1.68 8.94 -12.74
C SER A 19 -2.75 8.89 -11.64
N THR A 20 -4.01 8.68 -12.00
CA THR A 20 -5.10 8.49 -11.01
C THR A 20 -5.61 7.05 -10.97
N SER A 21 -5.03 6.18 -11.80
CA SER A 21 -5.28 4.74 -11.78
C SER A 21 -4.40 4.05 -10.73
N THR A 22 -4.79 2.83 -10.35
CA THR A 22 -4.00 1.98 -9.47
C THR A 22 -2.58 1.83 -10.00
N ARG A 23 -1.60 2.13 -9.16
CA ARG A 23 -0.18 2.01 -9.49
C ARG A 23 0.66 1.88 -8.22
N THR A 24 1.88 1.43 -8.42
CA THR A 24 2.96 1.64 -7.45
C THR A 24 3.94 2.69 -7.95
N GLY A 25 4.60 3.36 -7.00
CA GLY A 25 5.55 4.45 -7.26
C GLY A 25 4.92 5.73 -7.79
N GLY A 26 5.79 6.68 -8.16
CA GLY A 26 5.40 8.01 -8.63
C GLY A 26 5.27 9.01 -7.49
N LEU A 27 4.30 9.92 -7.60
CA LEU A 27 4.00 10.90 -6.55
C LEU A 27 2.62 10.63 -5.95
N PRO A 28 2.47 10.75 -4.62
CA PRO A 28 1.17 10.65 -3.98
C PRO A 28 0.31 11.83 -4.40
N LEU A 29 -0.99 11.56 -4.61
CA LEU A 29 -1.95 12.59 -4.93
C LEU A 29 -2.61 13.06 -3.63
N LEU A 30 -2.02 14.02 -2.94
CA LEU A 30 -2.51 14.48 -1.64
C LEU A 30 -3.18 15.88 -1.75
N PRO A 31 -3.95 16.30 -0.73
CA PRO A 31 -4.31 17.71 -0.59
C PRO A 31 -3.08 18.64 -0.67
N ALA A 32 -3.25 19.86 -1.17
CA ALA A 32 -2.13 20.78 -1.41
C ALA A 32 -1.43 21.24 -0.11
N ASP A 33 -2.14 21.19 1.02
CA ASP A 33 -1.67 21.49 2.36
C ASP A 33 -1.25 20.24 3.14
N ALA A 34 -1.31 19.06 2.53
CA ALA A 34 -0.86 17.83 3.16
C ALA A 34 0.67 17.80 3.28
N GLU A 35 1.13 17.32 4.42
CA GLU A 35 2.55 17.09 4.66
C GLU A 35 2.95 15.68 4.19
N TRP A 36 4.20 15.55 3.74
CA TRP A 36 4.76 14.26 3.39
C TRP A 36 4.90 13.40 4.67
N PRO A 37 4.43 12.13 4.71
CA PRO A 37 4.55 11.31 5.91
C PRO A 37 6.00 11.12 6.36
N ILE A 38 6.24 11.38 7.65
CA ILE A 38 7.55 11.26 8.29
C ILE A 38 7.54 10.04 9.22
N CYS A 39 8.65 9.29 9.23
CA CYS A 39 8.85 8.17 10.12
C CYS A 39 8.96 8.63 11.58
N GLY A 40 8.17 8.04 12.47
CA GLY A 40 8.21 8.32 13.91
C GLY A 40 9.52 7.90 14.61
N ASP A 41 10.27 6.97 14.01
CA ASP A 41 11.52 6.45 14.60
C ASP A 41 12.76 7.25 14.18
N CYS A 42 12.91 7.48 12.87
CA CYS A 42 14.13 8.09 12.30
C CYS A 42 13.93 9.54 11.83
N GLU A 43 12.71 10.06 11.92
CA GLU A 43 12.33 11.42 11.48
C GLU A 43 12.58 11.69 9.98
N GLY A 44 12.93 10.66 9.21
CA GLY A 44 13.09 10.73 7.77
C GLY A 44 11.75 10.59 7.03
N PRO A 45 11.63 11.13 5.80
CA PRO A 45 10.42 10.96 5.01
C PRO A 45 10.22 9.50 4.62
N GLN A 46 8.98 9.05 4.64
CA GLN A 46 8.61 7.69 4.24
C GLN A 46 8.56 7.57 2.71
N GLN A 47 8.88 6.40 2.19
CA GLN A 47 8.81 6.08 0.77
C GLN A 47 7.35 5.91 0.35
N PHE A 48 6.93 6.55 -0.74
CA PHE A 48 5.62 6.34 -1.33
C PHE A 48 5.59 5.04 -2.14
N LEU A 49 4.71 4.11 -1.74
CA LEU A 49 4.61 2.79 -2.34
C LEU A 49 3.52 2.73 -3.41
N ALA A 50 2.30 3.16 -3.10
CA ALA A 50 1.14 2.89 -3.97
C ALA A 50 0.04 3.95 -3.92
N HIS A 51 -0.60 4.18 -5.07
CA HIS A 51 -1.87 4.89 -5.19
C HIS A 51 -2.98 3.89 -5.50
N VAL A 52 -4.04 3.92 -4.70
CA VAL A 52 -5.06 2.86 -4.67
C VAL A 52 -6.47 3.48 -4.68
N PRO A 53 -7.07 3.69 -5.86
CA PRO A 53 -8.48 4.11 -5.94
C PRO A 53 -9.40 3.09 -5.28
N LEU A 54 -10.24 3.53 -4.33
CA LEU A 54 -11.29 2.69 -3.76
C LEU A 54 -12.53 2.71 -4.68
N PRO A 55 -13.27 1.59 -4.83
CA PRO A 55 -14.39 1.48 -5.77
C PRO A 55 -15.47 2.56 -5.63
N ASP A 56 -15.75 2.98 -4.39
CA ASP A 56 -16.85 3.89 -4.06
C ASP A 56 -16.37 5.12 -3.25
N GLY A 57 -15.15 5.60 -3.47
CA GLY A 57 -14.61 6.63 -2.59
C GLY A 57 -13.28 7.25 -3.01
N PRO A 58 -12.57 7.90 -2.07
CA PRO A 58 -11.24 8.44 -2.30
C PRO A 58 -10.23 7.32 -2.61
N ALA A 59 -9.07 7.69 -3.10
CA ALA A 59 -7.95 6.76 -3.18
C ALA A 59 -7.22 6.67 -1.84
N LEU A 60 -6.34 5.68 -1.70
CA LEU A 60 -5.35 5.61 -0.64
C LEU A 60 -3.96 5.87 -1.21
N ALA A 61 -3.13 6.56 -0.45
CA ALA A 61 -1.69 6.67 -0.66
C ALA A 61 -0.99 5.87 0.45
N VAL A 62 -0.18 4.89 0.06
CA VAL A 62 0.51 3.98 0.98
C VAL A 62 1.98 4.38 1.08
N PHE A 63 2.50 4.44 2.30
CA PHE A 63 3.86 4.84 2.62
C PHE A 63 4.52 3.87 3.59
N MET A 64 5.84 3.73 3.48
CA MET A 64 6.66 2.89 4.36
C MET A 64 8.04 3.51 4.51
N CYS A 65 8.62 3.50 5.72
CA CYS A 65 9.99 3.92 5.93
C CYS A 65 10.97 2.97 5.22
N ALA A 66 11.83 3.53 4.37
CA ALA A 66 12.91 2.81 3.70
C ALA A 66 14.29 3.48 3.92
N ASN A 67 14.40 4.33 4.94
CA ASN A 67 15.62 5.09 5.24
C ASN A 67 16.68 4.20 5.89
N ASP A 68 17.96 4.44 5.56
CA ASP A 68 19.13 3.80 6.18
C ASP A 68 19.32 4.28 7.64
N PRO A 69 19.58 3.40 8.63
CA PRO A 69 20.01 2.00 8.53
C PRO A 69 18.90 0.94 8.42
N GLY A 70 17.63 1.31 8.16
CA GLY A 70 16.55 0.34 7.94
C GLY A 70 16.06 -0.38 9.20
N MET A 71 16.27 0.21 10.39
CA MET A 71 15.93 -0.39 11.69
C MET A 71 14.60 0.13 12.28
N CYS A 72 13.75 0.75 11.45
CA CYS A 72 12.45 1.26 11.89
C CYS A 72 11.42 0.12 11.89
N ASP A 73 10.41 0.19 12.76
CA ASP A 73 9.36 -0.84 12.88
C ASP A 73 8.31 -0.74 11.76
N ALA A 74 8.77 -0.58 10.50
CA ALA A 74 7.93 -0.39 9.33
C ALA A 74 7.03 -1.60 9.00
N TRP A 75 7.35 -2.76 9.58
CA TRP A 75 6.59 -4.01 9.49
C TRP A 75 5.30 -3.98 10.30
N LYS A 76 5.19 -3.10 11.32
CA LYS A 76 4.09 -3.08 12.28
C LYS A 76 3.08 -1.96 11.97
N ALA A 77 1.79 -2.28 11.97
CA ALA A 77 0.72 -1.28 11.87
C ALA A 77 0.77 -0.29 13.04
N GLY A 78 0.52 0.99 12.76
CA GLY A 78 0.51 2.05 13.75
C GLY A 78 1.86 2.35 14.43
N SER A 79 2.98 1.81 13.93
CA SER A 79 4.31 2.10 14.51
C SER A 79 4.77 3.54 14.27
N GLY A 80 4.18 4.22 13.28
CA GLY A 80 4.66 5.51 12.78
C GLY A 80 5.80 5.37 11.76
N ALA A 81 6.28 4.16 11.48
CA ALA A 81 7.26 3.88 10.42
C ALA A 81 6.61 3.48 9.08
N ASN A 82 5.29 3.56 8.98
CA ASN A 82 4.50 3.48 7.76
C ASN A 82 3.26 4.37 7.90
N ALA A 83 2.54 4.58 6.80
CA ALA A 83 1.30 5.36 6.81
C ALA A 83 0.39 4.98 5.63
N VAL A 84 -0.92 5.11 5.82
CA VAL A 84 -1.90 5.06 4.74
C VAL A 84 -2.81 6.27 4.84
N VAL A 85 -2.80 7.10 3.81
CA VAL A 85 -3.50 8.38 3.78
C VAL A 85 -4.65 8.32 2.78
N PHE A 86 -5.85 8.70 3.23
CA PHE A 86 -6.99 8.90 2.35
C PHE A 86 -6.77 10.14 1.47
N THR A 87 -6.85 9.95 0.17
CA THR A 87 -6.60 11.00 -0.81
C THR A 87 -7.92 11.56 -1.33
N GLY A 88 -8.35 12.71 -0.78
CA GLY A 88 -9.52 13.45 -1.27
C GLY A 88 -9.27 14.29 -2.53
N HIS A 89 -8.00 14.45 -2.94
CA HIS A 89 -7.58 15.34 -4.02
C HIS A 89 -6.59 14.65 -4.97
N LYS A 90 -6.41 15.23 -6.16
CA LYS A 90 -5.70 14.60 -7.29
C LYS A 90 -4.41 15.32 -7.71
N THR A 91 -3.90 16.24 -6.89
CA THR A 91 -2.68 16.99 -7.22
C THR A 91 -1.46 16.23 -6.71
N PRO A 92 -0.44 15.96 -7.55
CA PRO A 92 0.81 15.38 -7.09
C PRO A 92 1.50 16.27 -6.03
N LEU A 93 1.85 15.69 -4.89
CA LEU A 93 2.69 16.35 -3.89
C LEU A 93 4.16 16.14 -4.24
N ALA A 94 4.94 17.23 -4.25
CA ALA A 94 6.37 17.14 -4.51
C ALA A 94 7.09 16.36 -3.40
N ALA A 95 7.98 15.45 -3.79
CA ALA A 95 8.77 14.67 -2.85
C ALA A 95 9.82 15.54 -2.14
N PRO A 96 10.12 15.28 -0.85
CA PRO A 96 11.27 15.85 -0.17
C PRO A 96 12.58 15.58 -0.91
N GLU A 97 13.52 16.53 -0.86
CA GLU A 97 14.83 16.43 -1.53
C GLU A 97 15.79 15.40 -0.90
N LYS A 98 15.50 14.96 0.32
CA LYS A 98 16.34 14.04 1.11
C LYS A 98 15.54 12.81 1.51
N GLY A 99 16.25 11.71 1.76
CA GLY A 99 15.67 10.43 2.18
C GLY A 99 15.21 9.57 1.00
N VAL A 100 14.65 8.41 1.31
CA VAL A 100 14.13 7.46 0.32
C VAL A 100 12.62 7.69 0.19
N THR A 101 12.21 8.46 -0.82
CA THR A 101 10.83 8.99 -0.94
C THR A 101 10.00 8.32 -2.03
N GLY A 102 10.62 7.69 -3.03
CA GLY A 102 9.90 7.03 -4.14
C GLY A 102 10.50 5.67 -4.48
N LEU A 103 9.74 4.89 -5.25
CA LEU A 103 10.23 3.67 -5.88
C LEU A 103 11.08 4.00 -7.12
N ASP A 104 11.85 3.01 -7.57
CA ASP A 104 12.71 3.14 -8.77
C ASP A 104 11.86 3.22 -10.04
N ASP A 105 10.71 2.53 -10.05
CA ASP A 105 9.77 2.48 -11.17
C ASP A 105 8.37 2.97 -10.77
N VAL A 106 7.67 3.58 -11.73
CA VAL A 106 6.22 3.83 -11.64
C VAL A 106 5.50 2.76 -12.45
N THR A 107 4.80 1.86 -11.77
CA THR A 107 4.22 0.65 -12.40
C THR A 107 2.70 0.74 -12.43
N ALA A 108 2.12 0.68 -13.62
CA ALA A 108 0.68 0.57 -13.81
C ALA A 108 0.18 -0.80 -13.35
N ILE A 109 -1.00 -0.82 -12.71
CA ILE A 109 -1.66 -2.06 -12.30
C ILE A 109 -3.03 -2.18 -12.97
N THR A 110 -3.30 -3.33 -13.57
CA THR A 110 -4.64 -3.71 -14.02
C THR A 110 -5.25 -4.73 -13.05
N LEU A 111 -6.48 -4.48 -12.63
CA LEU A 111 -7.24 -5.40 -11.77
C LEU A 111 -7.92 -6.48 -12.62
N ARG A 112 -7.62 -7.75 -12.34
CA ARG A 112 -8.14 -8.90 -13.10
C ARG A 112 -8.89 -9.88 -12.18
N PRO A 113 -10.23 -9.94 -12.26
CA PRO A 113 -11.00 -10.97 -11.59
C PRO A 113 -10.62 -12.37 -12.07
N THR A 114 -10.54 -13.33 -11.14
CA THR A 114 -10.21 -14.73 -11.39
C THR A 114 -10.96 -15.65 -10.42
N ASP A 115 -11.18 -16.90 -10.81
CA ASP A 115 -11.74 -17.94 -9.95
C ASP A 115 -10.67 -18.75 -9.18
N ILE A 116 -9.40 -18.38 -9.37
CA ILE A 116 -8.26 -18.92 -8.66
C ILE A 116 -8.15 -18.21 -7.31
N ALA A 117 -7.97 -18.98 -6.22
CA ALA A 117 -7.67 -18.41 -4.91
C ALA A 117 -6.27 -17.77 -4.92
N TYR A 118 -6.11 -16.64 -4.24
CA TYR A 118 -4.79 -16.05 -4.06
C TYR A 118 -3.98 -16.91 -3.07
N ASP A 119 -2.84 -17.43 -3.52
CA ASP A 119 -1.93 -18.26 -2.74
C ASP A 119 -0.52 -17.66 -2.89
N TYR A 120 -0.05 -16.94 -1.87
CA TYR A 120 1.13 -16.10 -1.97
C TYR A 120 2.43 -16.92 -1.91
N PRO A 121 3.42 -16.64 -2.79
CA PRO A 121 3.31 -15.83 -4.00
C PRO A 121 2.61 -16.64 -5.11
N LEU A 122 1.76 -16.01 -5.90
CA LEU A 122 1.16 -16.70 -7.05
C LEU A 122 2.23 -16.92 -8.13
N PRO A 123 2.29 -18.11 -8.76
CA PRO A 123 3.25 -18.36 -9.83
C PRO A 123 2.88 -17.52 -11.06
N GLY A 124 3.61 -16.43 -11.28
CA GLY A 124 3.51 -15.57 -12.47
C GLY A 124 4.27 -14.27 -12.27
N GLU A 125 5.22 -13.99 -13.17
CA GLU A 125 6.11 -12.81 -13.07
C GLU A 125 5.35 -11.46 -13.12
N ASP A 126 4.10 -11.46 -13.58
CA ASP A 126 3.27 -10.26 -13.70
C ASP A 126 2.30 -10.04 -12.53
N VAL A 127 2.24 -10.92 -11.52
CA VAL A 127 1.34 -10.71 -10.37
C VAL A 127 2.03 -9.81 -9.35
N LEU A 128 1.36 -8.71 -8.98
CA LEU A 128 1.85 -7.71 -8.02
C LEU A 128 1.05 -7.70 -6.71
N GLY A 129 0.09 -8.62 -6.57
CA GLY A 129 -0.75 -8.72 -5.38
C GLY A 129 -2.19 -9.10 -5.64
N GLN A 130 -3.04 -8.86 -4.64
CA GLN A 130 -4.49 -9.00 -4.71
C GLN A 130 -5.20 -7.75 -4.19
N PHE A 131 -6.36 -7.46 -4.78
CA PHE A 131 -7.22 -6.35 -4.39
C PHE A 131 -8.55 -6.87 -3.83
N GLY A 132 -8.89 -6.44 -2.62
CA GLY A 132 -10.04 -6.95 -1.86
C GLY A 132 -9.93 -8.45 -1.55
N GLY A 133 -11.04 -9.04 -1.11
CA GLY A 133 -11.04 -10.44 -0.65
C GLY A 133 -10.55 -10.55 0.79
N GLU A 134 -9.81 -11.62 1.09
CA GLU A 134 -9.22 -11.87 2.41
C GLU A 134 -7.69 -11.83 2.31
N PRO A 135 -6.98 -11.27 3.29
CA PRO A 135 -5.52 -11.27 3.31
C PRO A 135 -4.99 -12.70 3.35
N MET A 136 -3.98 -12.98 2.52
CA MET A 136 -3.23 -14.23 2.62
C MET A 136 -2.05 -14.02 3.56
N TRP A 137 -2.29 -14.23 4.86
CA TRP A 137 -1.28 -14.08 5.91
C TRP A 137 -0.12 -15.06 5.73
N ILE A 138 1.12 -14.55 5.86
CA ILE A 138 2.35 -15.36 5.83
C ILE A 138 2.63 -15.92 7.23
N GLN A 139 2.35 -15.12 8.26
CA GLN A 139 2.49 -15.46 9.68
C GLN A 139 1.10 -15.51 10.34
N ASP A 140 1.01 -15.15 11.62
CA ASP A 140 -0.26 -15.04 12.32
C ASP A 140 -1.11 -13.89 11.75
N PRO A 141 -2.45 -13.98 11.78
CA PRO A 141 -3.32 -12.88 11.38
C PRO A 141 -3.12 -11.62 12.23
N GLU A 142 -2.90 -10.47 11.59
CA GLU A 142 -2.65 -9.19 12.25
C GLU A 142 -3.56 -8.07 11.74
N THR A 143 -4.84 -8.38 11.46
CA THR A 143 -5.81 -7.35 11.05
C THR A 143 -5.89 -6.24 12.11
N PRO A 144 -5.59 -4.97 11.77
CA PRO A 144 -5.56 -3.90 12.76
C PRO A 144 -6.97 -3.44 13.12
N ASP A 145 -7.11 -2.98 14.37
CA ASP A 145 -8.25 -2.15 14.79
C ASP A 145 -7.98 -0.69 14.42
N CYS A 146 -9.04 0.04 14.06
CA CYS A 146 -8.93 1.47 13.80
C CYS A 146 -8.50 2.19 15.08
N PRO A 147 -7.42 2.99 15.07
CA PRO A 147 -6.96 3.69 16.28
C PRO A 147 -7.95 4.75 16.78
N GLU A 148 -8.91 5.17 15.95
CA GLU A 148 -9.89 6.20 16.30
C GLU A 148 -11.19 5.64 16.89
N CYS A 149 -11.74 4.56 16.31
CA CYS A 149 -13.02 4.00 16.75
C CYS A 149 -12.93 2.59 17.33
N GLY A 150 -11.74 1.96 17.32
CA GLY A 150 -11.50 0.62 17.87
C GLY A 150 -12.19 -0.52 17.10
N THR A 151 -12.74 -0.26 15.91
CA THR A 151 -13.36 -1.29 15.07
C THR A 151 -12.31 -1.93 14.16
N VAL A 152 -12.38 -3.26 14.00
CA VAL A 152 -11.59 -4.03 13.04
C VAL A 152 -11.65 -3.38 11.65
N MET A 153 -10.49 -3.11 11.06
CA MET A 153 -10.39 -2.45 9.76
C MET A 153 -10.67 -3.42 8.62
N GLY A 154 -11.20 -2.89 7.50
CA GLY A 154 -11.44 -3.68 6.30
C GLY A 154 -10.15 -3.85 5.49
N PHE A 155 -9.89 -5.08 5.04
CA PHE A 155 -8.80 -5.35 4.10
C PHE A 155 -9.05 -4.65 2.76
N VAL A 156 -8.00 -4.03 2.22
CA VAL A 156 -8.05 -3.33 0.93
C VAL A 156 -7.27 -4.08 -0.13
N LEU A 157 -6.00 -4.39 0.14
CA LEU A 157 -5.15 -5.12 -0.79
C LEU A 157 -3.93 -5.72 -0.08
N GLN A 158 -3.29 -6.66 -0.77
CA GLN A 158 -1.98 -7.20 -0.43
C GLN A 158 -1.03 -6.91 -1.59
N LEU A 159 0.17 -6.43 -1.29
CA LEU A 159 1.24 -6.09 -2.23
C LEU A 159 2.35 -7.14 -2.18
N GLU A 160 2.79 -7.58 -3.34
CA GLU A 160 4.03 -8.35 -3.49
C GLU A 160 5.24 -7.41 -3.59
N PRO A 161 6.45 -7.87 -3.18
CA PRO A 161 7.66 -7.09 -3.35
C PRO A 161 8.01 -6.99 -4.83
N HIS A 162 8.19 -5.77 -5.33
CA HIS A 162 8.62 -5.51 -6.70
C HIS A 162 9.27 -4.12 -6.81
N SER A 163 10.03 -3.86 -7.89
CA SER A 163 10.87 -2.65 -7.98
C SER A 163 11.76 -2.54 -6.73
N SER A 164 11.85 -1.37 -6.08
CA SER A 164 12.57 -1.19 -4.82
C SER A 164 11.71 -1.39 -3.55
N ILE A 165 10.51 -1.97 -3.66
CA ILE A 165 9.70 -2.36 -2.49
C ILE A 165 10.36 -3.57 -1.83
N ASN A 166 10.72 -3.43 -0.55
CA ASN A 166 11.34 -4.50 0.23
C ASN A 166 10.52 -4.83 1.48
N PHE A 167 9.90 -6.01 1.47
CA PHE A 167 9.19 -6.58 2.62
C PHE A 167 9.96 -7.74 3.26
N GLY A 168 11.27 -7.87 3.07
CA GLY A 168 12.06 -8.96 3.67
C GLY A 168 11.77 -10.35 3.08
N ALA A 169 11.41 -10.44 1.79
CA ALA A 169 10.81 -11.61 1.13
C ALA A 169 9.36 -11.92 1.51
N GLY A 170 8.71 -10.96 2.17
CA GLY A 170 7.33 -10.99 2.60
C GLY A 170 6.34 -10.25 1.69
N ALA A 171 5.13 -10.01 2.21
CA ALA A 171 4.07 -9.24 1.54
C ALA A 171 3.60 -8.08 2.43
N GLY A 172 3.18 -6.99 1.80
CA GLY A 172 2.56 -5.84 2.46
C GLY A 172 1.03 -5.95 2.44
N TYR A 173 0.37 -5.45 3.48
CA TYR A 173 -1.08 -5.52 3.66
C TYR A 173 -1.62 -4.13 3.98
N VAL A 174 -2.67 -3.72 3.27
CA VAL A 174 -3.29 -2.41 3.43
C VAL A 174 -4.72 -2.59 3.95
N PHE A 175 -5.05 -1.85 5.00
CA PHE A 175 -6.35 -1.86 5.65
C PHE A 175 -6.93 -0.45 5.73
N CYS A 176 -8.26 -0.33 5.77
CA CYS A 176 -8.91 0.95 6.00
C CYS A 176 -10.17 0.86 6.87
N CYS A 177 -10.39 1.90 7.66
CA CYS A 177 -11.62 2.19 8.37
C CYS A 177 -12.33 3.31 7.64
N ARG A 178 -13.32 2.96 6.81
CA ARG A 178 -14.06 3.95 6.00
C ARG A 178 -14.79 5.01 6.84
N PRO A 179 -15.48 4.68 7.95
CA PRO A 179 -16.16 5.69 8.76
C PRO A 179 -15.23 6.78 9.32
N CYS A 180 -13.98 6.45 9.61
CA CYS A 180 -13.00 7.36 10.19
C CYS A 180 -12.00 7.90 9.16
N GLU A 181 -12.06 7.45 7.91
CA GLU A 181 -11.06 7.73 6.86
C GLU A 181 -9.61 7.51 7.34
N ARG A 182 -9.41 6.41 8.08
CA ARG A 182 -8.09 5.95 8.57
C ARG A 182 -7.62 4.75 7.77
N GLY A 183 -6.35 4.73 7.42
CA GLY A 183 -5.71 3.56 6.83
C GLY A 183 -4.57 3.07 7.71
N GLU A 184 -4.27 1.78 7.63
CA GLU A 184 -3.14 1.14 8.28
C GLU A 184 -2.41 0.25 7.28
N PHE A 185 -1.09 0.14 7.44
CA PHE A 185 -0.24 -0.73 6.65
C PHE A 185 0.65 -1.55 7.57
N LEU A 186 0.90 -2.80 7.19
CA LEU A 186 1.89 -3.67 7.82
C LEU A 186 2.46 -4.63 6.79
N PHE A 187 3.58 -5.28 7.07
CA PHE A 187 4.09 -6.35 6.22
C PHE A 187 4.59 -7.53 7.07
N GLN A 188 4.54 -8.73 6.50
CA GLN A 188 5.01 -9.97 7.15
C GLN A 188 6.02 -10.67 6.25
N CYS A 189 7.05 -11.28 6.82
CA CYS A 189 8.10 -12.03 6.11
C CYS A 189 8.57 -13.27 6.86
#